data_AF-A0A2J6I820-F1
#
_entry.id   AF-A0A2J6I820-F1
#
_cell.length_a   1.000
_cell.length_b   1.000
_cell.length_c   1.000
_cell.angle_alpha   90.00
_cell.angle_beta   90.00
_cell.angle_gamma   90.00
#
_symmetry.space_group_name_H-M   'P 1'
#
loop_
_entity.id
_entity.type
_entity.pdbx_description
1 polymer ?
#
loop_
_entity_poly.entity_id
_entity_poly.type
_entity_poly.pdbx_seq_one_letter_code
_entity_poly.pdbx_strand_id
1 'polypeptide(L)'
;MKTKTLLLALMAMVTFTTMGCKKEDDNNDVTPNEKSNIIELAQDNGFNSLATALTITNLLDDLQGDGPFTVFAPTDEAFAALLAEIGQTDINDVPVDILEQILLYHVVPSSVISTQITDGKVATLQGEELMVSTMNGIKINDVSVVMPYDVEASNGVIHTIDQVLVPSSIAQFVNTILEPAYFNKNFSKLVSAVVKTNLTSTLLEAESLTIFAPDNNAFDAAGINPDAVDAQTLTSVLTYHVIATKVLSSEIPAEAVTVNGNKINFSIVSSGNYINGNTEITAIDIEAGTGVLHLIDKVLLPPNGNIVETAVGLSVDGEFTSLVAALQRTANEGRPDQNLLTVLSADGPYTVFAPTNAAFQALLDSNEQWNSLNDIPLETLIAVLTYHVVPARAYDKDLSSVIDENGQLPTALGQNITIDLNNLTINQTSEIVGVNTNTTNGVIHVINGVLLPN
;
A
#
# COMPACT_ATOMS: atom_id res chain seq x y z
N MET A 1 -32.81 88.79 -23.33
CA MET A 1 -34.29 88.99 -23.43
C MET A 1 -35.00 87.85 -22.71
N LYS A 2 -36.35 87.88 -22.62
CA LYS A 2 -37.20 86.84 -21.96
C LYS A 2 -37.23 85.53 -22.81
N THR A 3 -37.73 84.35 -22.40
CA THR A 3 -38.61 83.91 -21.28
C THR A 3 -38.48 82.39 -20.99
N LYS A 4 -39.15 81.92 -19.91
CA LYS A 4 -39.54 80.54 -19.44
C LYS A 4 -39.80 79.45 -20.53
N THR A 5 -39.93 78.12 -20.28
CA THR A 5 -40.59 77.29 -19.20
C THR A 5 -40.13 75.79 -19.34
N LEU A 6 -40.57 74.64 -18.76
CA LEU A 6 -41.66 74.13 -17.86
C LEU A 6 -41.35 72.65 -17.37
N LEU A 7 -41.54 72.29 -16.06
CA LEU A 7 -41.85 70.96 -15.40
C LEU A 7 -41.08 69.63 -15.78
N LEU A 8 -41.11 68.48 -15.07
CA LEU A 8 -41.33 68.08 -13.64
C LEU A 8 -40.97 66.59 -13.44
N ALA A 9 -40.36 66.20 -12.30
CA ALA A 9 -40.46 64.86 -11.69
C ALA A 9 -40.10 64.91 -10.19
N LEU A 10 -40.70 64.05 -9.37
CA LEU A 10 -40.59 63.91 -7.90
C LEU A 10 -40.78 62.40 -7.58
N MET A 11 -40.38 61.73 -6.48
CA MET A 11 -40.48 62.00 -5.03
C MET A 11 -39.97 60.73 -4.29
N ALA A 12 -39.76 60.66 -2.97
CA ALA A 12 -38.85 61.40 -2.09
C ALA A 12 -38.52 60.55 -0.83
N MET A 13 -37.36 60.75 -0.18
CA MET A 13 -37.02 60.16 1.14
C MET A 13 -37.55 61.03 2.30
N VAL A 14 -37.91 60.42 3.43
CA VAL A 14 -37.93 61.06 4.78
C VAL A 14 -37.60 60.01 5.86
N THR A 15 -36.91 60.40 6.93
CA THR A 15 -36.62 59.60 8.14
C THR A 15 -36.73 60.46 9.43
N PHE A 16 -36.53 59.83 10.60
CA PHE A 16 -36.36 60.40 11.97
C PHE A 16 -37.58 60.67 12.88
N THR A 17 -37.85 59.69 13.75
CA THR A 17 -38.00 59.75 15.23
C THR A 17 -38.95 60.72 15.94
N THR A 18 -39.63 60.20 16.98
CA THR A 18 -39.56 60.75 18.35
C THR A 18 -39.93 59.68 19.39
N MET A 19 -39.55 59.89 20.67
CA MET A 19 -39.65 58.90 21.76
C MET A 19 -40.91 59.12 22.62
N GLY A 20 -41.54 58.05 23.13
CA GLY A 20 -42.64 58.18 24.11
C GLY A 20 -43.01 56.84 24.75
N CYS A 21 -42.74 56.68 26.06
CA CYS A 21 -42.96 55.42 26.77
C CYS A 21 -44.17 55.45 27.71
N LYS A 22 -45.07 54.47 27.58
CA LYS A 22 -45.75 53.86 28.74
C LYS A 22 -46.32 52.47 28.41
N LYS A 23 -46.09 51.56 29.38
CA LYS A 23 -46.83 50.33 29.76
C LYS A 23 -48.20 50.10 29.06
N GLU A 24 -48.62 48.87 28.78
CA GLU A 24 -48.07 47.53 29.05
C GLU A 24 -48.78 46.51 28.16
N ASP A 25 -48.07 45.55 27.57
CA ASP A 25 -48.62 44.28 27.04
C ASP A 25 -47.45 43.30 26.83
N ASP A 26 -47.51 42.14 27.48
CA ASP A 26 -46.48 41.10 27.36
C ASP A 26 -46.68 40.30 26.06
N ASN A 27 -45.67 40.31 25.19
CA ASN A 27 -45.46 39.27 24.18
C ASN A 27 -43.96 38.93 24.13
N ASN A 28 -43.56 38.00 24.99
CA ASN A 28 -42.36 37.20 24.70
C ASN A 28 -42.69 36.34 23.48
N ASP A 29 -42.20 36.77 22.31
CA ASP A 29 -42.14 35.91 21.13
C ASP A 29 -41.05 34.86 21.37
N VAL A 30 -41.42 33.80 22.09
CA VAL A 30 -40.53 32.65 22.34
C VAL A 30 -40.51 31.82 21.08
N THR A 31 -39.56 32.10 20.20
CA THR A 31 -39.14 31.18 19.14
C THR A 31 -38.90 29.81 19.79
N PRO A 32 -39.58 28.72 19.34
CA PRO A 32 -39.32 27.39 19.86
C PRO A 32 -37.83 27.07 19.77
N ASN A 33 -37.23 26.68 20.88
CA ASN A 33 -35.86 26.20 20.90
C ASN A 33 -35.85 24.77 20.34
N GLU A 34 -35.87 24.65 19.01
CA GLU A 34 -35.67 23.38 18.33
C GLU A 34 -34.34 22.79 18.82
N LYS A 35 -34.37 21.53 19.25
CA LYS A 35 -33.18 20.85 19.76
C LYS A 35 -32.23 20.59 18.61
N SER A 36 -30.95 20.90 18.81
CA SER A 36 -29.87 20.47 17.92
C SER A 36 -29.99 18.96 17.63
N ASN A 37 -29.69 18.55 16.40
CA ASN A 37 -29.64 17.14 16.05
C ASN A 37 -28.44 16.46 16.72
N ILE A 38 -28.35 15.12 16.64
CA ILE A 38 -27.36 14.36 17.42
C ILE A 38 -25.89 14.69 17.05
N ILE A 39 -25.65 15.22 15.85
CA ILE A 39 -24.32 15.63 15.34
C ILE A 39 -23.97 17.03 15.83
N GLU A 40 -24.88 17.99 15.65
CA GLU A 40 -24.75 19.37 16.16
C GLU A 40 -24.54 19.36 17.68
N LEU A 41 -25.33 18.53 18.38
CA LEU A 41 -25.25 18.40 19.84
C LEU A 41 -23.93 17.77 20.30
N ALA A 42 -23.33 16.87 19.51
CA ALA A 42 -21.99 16.34 19.78
C ALA A 42 -20.90 17.42 19.61
N GLN A 43 -21.02 18.28 18.58
CA GLN A 43 -20.14 19.43 18.37
C GLN A 43 -20.27 20.44 19.53
N ASP A 44 -21.49 20.84 19.88
CA ASP A 44 -21.79 21.83 20.93
C ASP A 44 -21.34 21.38 22.33
N ASN A 45 -21.31 20.07 22.60
CA ASN A 45 -20.89 19.51 23.91
C ASN A 45 -19.40 19.10 23.96
N GLY A 46 -18.63 19.37 22.91
CA GLY A 46 -17.17 19.20 22.92
C GLY A 46 -16.66 17.78 22.63
N PHE A 47 -17.43 16.96 21.91
CA PHE A 47 -16.96 15.68 21.36
C PHE A 47 -16.23 15.91 20.03
N ASN A 48 -15.09 16.60 20.06
CA ASN A 48 -14.41 17.08 18.86
C ASN A 48 -13.91 15.91 17.99
N SER A 49 -13.39 14.85 18.61
CA SER A 49 -12.96 13.64 17.90
C SER A 49 -14.13 12.91 17.24
N LEU A 50 -15.28 12.79 17.93
CA LEU A 50 -16.50 12.18 17.37
C LEU A 50 -17.03 12.98 16.17
N ALA A 51 -17.12 14.31 16.32
CA ALA A 51 -17.56 15.21 15.25
C ALA A 51 -16.62 15.16 14.03
N THR A 52 -15.31 15.07 14.27
CA THR A 52 -14.29 14.90 13.22
C THR A 52 -14.48 13.56 12.52
N ALA A 53 -14.66 12.47 13.26
CA ALA A 53 -14.87 11.14 12.73
C ALA A 53 -16.10 11.05 11.81
N LEU A 54 -17.24 11.56 12.29
CA LEU A 54 -18.51 11.63 11.53
C LEU A 54 -18.40 12.47 10.25
N THR A 55 -17.55 13.49 10.26
CA THR A 55 -17.27 14.34 9.09
C THR A 55 -16.39 13.62 8.07
N ILE A 56 -15.39 12.84 8.51
CA ILE A 56 -14.50 12.05 7.65
C ILE A 56 -15.28 10.93 6.93
N THR A 57 -16.20 10.26 7.62
CA THR A 57 -16.96 9.12 7.08
C THR A 57 -18.22 9.52 6.30
N ASN A 58 -18.59 10.81 6.26
CA ASN A 58 -19.86 11.30 5.71
C ASN A 58 -21.13 10.66 6.34
N LEU A 59 -21.01 9.98 7.49
CA LEU A 59 -22.16 9.44 8.25
C LEU A 59 -23.12 10.52 8.79
N LEU A 60 -22.79 11.79 8.57
CA LEU A 60 -23.65 12.93 8.86
C LEU A 60 -25.05 12.76 8.25
N ASP A 61 -25.15 12.25 7.01
CA ASP A 61 -26.43 12.14 6.31
C ASP A 61 -27.28 10.95 6.80
N ASP A 62 -26.66 9.81 7.14
CA ASP A 62 -27.35 8.64 7.67
C ASP A 62 -27.87 8.88 9.10
N LEU A 63 -27.13 9.64 9.92
CA LEU A 63 -27.53 10.02 11.28
C LEU A 63 -28.36 11.33 11.34
N GLN A 64 -28.65 11.96 10.21
CA GLN A 64 -29.62 13.07 10.08
C GLN A 64 -31.07 12.58 9.90
N GLY A 65 -31.31 11.28 9.71
CA GLY A 65 -32.66 10.74 9.54
C GLY A 65 -33.58 10.95 10.75
N ASP A 66 -34.89 10.76 10.53
CA ASP A 66 -35.98 10.94 11.53
C ASP A 66 -35.80 10.17 12.86
N GLY A 67 -34.88 9.19 12.89
CA GLY A 67 -34.58 8.37 14.07
C GLY A 67 -35.75 7.45 14.45
N PRO A 68 -35.96 7.15 15.75
CA PRO A 68 -35.21 7.63 16.90
C PRO A 68 -33.92 6.81 17.15
N PHE A 69 -32.82 7.47 17.50
CA PHE A 69 -31.52 6.83 17.80
C PHE A 69 -31.13 6.91 19.28
N THR A 70 -30.23 6.01 19.70
CA THR A 70 -29.38 6.18 20.90
C THR A 70 -27.93 6.07 20.46
N VAL A 71 -27.12 7.06 20.84
CA VAL A 71 -25.69 7.10 20.53
C VAL A 71 -24.90 7.04 21.84
N PHE A 72 -24.01 6.07 21.95
CA PHE A 72 -23.00 6.04 23.00
C PHE A 72 -21.80 6.87 22.53
N ALA A 73 -21.63 8.09 23.02
CA ALA A 73 -20.60 9.02 22.55
C ALA A 73 -19.30 8.88 23.37
N PRO A 74 -18.21 8.34 22.80
CA PRO A 74 -16.92 8.30 23.48
C PRO A 74 -16.31 9.70 23.57
N THR A 75 -15.63 10.01 24.68
CA THR A 75 -14.94 11.29 24.84
C THR A 75 -13.71 11.42 23.94
N ASP A 76 -13.17 12.64 23.82
CA ASP A 76 -11.93 12.88 23.08
C ASP A 76 -10.74 12.12 23.72
N GLU A 77 -10.72 11.94 25.04
CA GLU A 77 -9.73 11.09 25.72
C GLU A 77 -9.89 9.60 25.36
N ALA A 78 -11.13 9.12 25.19
CA ALA A 78 -11.39 7.75 24.76
C ALA A 78 -10.91 7.52 23.32
N PHE A 79 -11.14 8.47 22.41
CA PHE A 79 -10.56 8.43 21.05
C PHE A 79 -9.03 8.49 21.07
N ALA A 80 -8.42 9.36 21.89
CA ALA A 80 -6.98 9.43 22.03
C ALA A 80 -6.36 8.13 22.59
N ALA A 81 -7.06 7.46 23.50
CA ALA A 81 -6.68 6.15 24.02
C ALA A 81 -6.75 5.07 22.93
N LEU A 82 -7.85 5.00 22.15
CA LEU A 82 -7.96 4.07 21.02
C LEU A 82 -6.84 4.28 20.01
N LEU A 83 -6.63 5.52 19.54
CA LEU A 83 -5.61 5.83 18.54
C LEU A 83 -4.21 5.37 18.99
N ALA A 84 -3.87 5.62 20.27
CA ALA A 84 -2.61 5.16 20.85
C ALA A 84 -2.51 3.63 20.99
N GLU A 85 -3.63 2.91 21.17
CA GLU A 85 -3.67 1.45 21.18
C GLU A 85 -3.49 0.84 19.77
N ILE A 86 -4.09 1.45 18.74
CA ILE A 86 -3.96 1.00 17.32
C ILE A 86 -2.78 1.65 16.58
N GLY A 87 -1.82 2.23 17.31
CA GLY A 87 -0.58 2.80 16.77
C GLY A 87 -0.71 4.03 15.88
N GLN A 88 -1.86 4.71 15.87
CA GLN A 88 -2.09 5.92 15.06
C GLN A 88 -1.96 7.21 15.91
N THR A 89 -1.65 8.34 15.26
CA THR A 89 -1.55 9.66 15.93
C THR A 89 -2.63 10.66 15.53
N ASP A 90 -3.32 10.43 14.41
CA ASP A 90 -4.42 11.25 13.93
C ASP A 90 -5.58 10.34 13.50
N ILE A 91 -6.82 10.74 13.81
CA ILE A 91 -8.02 10.03 13.37
C ILE A 91 -8.16 10.02 11.84
N ASN A 92 -7.55 11.01 11.16
CA ASN A 92 -7.46 11.06 9.71
C ASN A 92 -6.58 9.95 9.11
N ASP A 93 -5.76 9.24 9.90
CA ASP A 93 -4.89 8.15 9.42
C ASP A 93 -5.57 6.78 9.43
N VAL A 94 -6.68 6.62 10.16
CA VAL A 94 -7.52 5.41 10.16
C VAL A 94 -8.25 5.28 8.82
N PRO A 95 -8.39 4.07 8.22
CA PRO A 95 -9.21 3.89 7.02
C PRO A 95 -10.67 4.27 7.27
N VAL A 96 -11.29 4.92 6.28
CA VAL A 96 -12.65 5.49 6.41
C VAL A 96 -13.69 4.42 6.67
N ASP A 97 -13.57 3.26 6.02
CA ASP A 97 -14.45 2.08 6.17
C ASP A 97 -14.34 1.39 7.54
N ILE A 98 -13.15 1.45 8.16
CA ILE A 98 -12.94 0.95 9.53
C ILE A 98 -13.52 1.94 10.54
N LEU A 99 -13.30 3.24 10.33
CA LEU A 99 -13.87 4.30 11.17
C LEU A 99 -15.40 4.34 11.09
N GLU A 100 -15.98 4.13 9.90
CA GLU A 100 -17.42 4.04 9.67
C GLU A 100 -18.05 2.90 10.49
N GLN A 101 -17.47 1.70 10.43
CA GLN A 101 -17.94 0.54 11.21
C GLN A 101 -17.82 0.78 12.73
N ILE A 102 -16.73 1.39 13.20
CA ILE A 102 -16.59 1.77 14.62
C ILE A 102 -17.72 2.74 15.00
N LEU A 103 -17.95 3.80 14.24
CA LEU A 103 -19.01 4.78 14.53
C LEU A 103 -20.41 4.16 14.54
N LEU A 104 -20.75 3.36 13.52
CA LEU A 104 -22.06 2.69 13.42
C LEU A 104 -22.31 1.66 14.55
N TYR A 105 -21.25 1.14 15.18
CA TYR A 105 -21.35 0.26 16.36
C TYR A 105 -21.66 1.00 17.66
N HIS A 106 -21.50 2.34 17.70
CA HIS A 106 -21.95 3.17 18.82
C HIS A 106 -23.43 3.56 18.73
N VAL A 107 -24.12 3.26 17.63
CA VAL A 107 -25.49 3.70 17.35
C VAL A 107 -26.47 2.53 17.43
N VAL A 108 -27.55 2.73 18.20
CA VAL A 108 -28.70 1.82 18.30
C VAL A 108 -29.92 2.47 17.63
N PRO A 109 -30.68 1.75 16.78
CA PRO A 109 -31.89 2.25 16.11
C PRO A 109 -33.14 2.29 17.03
N SER A 110 -32.99 2.85 18.23
CA SER A 110 -34.09 3.21 19.14
C SER A 110 -33.63 4.29 20.11
N SER A 111 -34.50 5.20 20.54
CA SER A 111 -34.20 6.12 21.66
C SER A 111 -34.51 5.44 22.99
N VAL A 112 -33.52 5.39 23.87
CA VAL A 112 -33.59 4.76 25.20
C VAL A 112 -32.83 5.64 26.21
N ILE A 113 -33.56 6.30 27.10
CA ILE A 113 -32.96 7.03 28.24
C ILE A 113 -32.47 6.05 29.32
N SER A 114 -31.55 6.47 30.18
CA SER A 114 -30.88 5.68 31.22
C SER A 114 -31.85 4.85 32.08
N THR A 115 -33.00 5.44 32.44
CA THR A 115 -34.06 4.79 33.24
C THR A 115 -34.87 3.72 32.49
N GLN A 116 -34.68 3.59 31.18
CA GLN A 116 -35.29 2.58 30.31
C GLN A 116 -34.28 1.50 29.88
N ILE A 117 -32.98 1.68 30.16
CA ILE A 117 -31.94 0.69 29.83
C ILE A 117 -32.08 -0.53 30.75
N THR A 118 -32.00 -1.73 30.15
CA THR A 118 -32.11 -3.02 30.84
C THR A 118 -31.02 -3.98 30.39
N ASP A 119 -30.56 -4.85 31.29
CA ASP A 119 -29.63 -5.94 30.99
C ASP A 119 -30.06 -6.77 29.76
N GLY A 120 -29.13 -7.04 28.85
CA GLY A 120 -29.39 -7.85 27.67
C GLY A 120 -28.45 -7.57 26.50
N LYS A 121 -28.87 -7.98 25.30
CA LYS A 121 -28.20 -7.65 24.05
C LYS A 121 -29.02 -6.67 23.22
N VAL A 122 -28.34 -5.77 22.52
CA VAL A 122 -28.95 -4.75 21.65
C VAL A 122 -28.20 -4.67 20.33
N ALA A 123 -28.89 -4.75 19.20
CA ALA A 123 -28.28 -4.65 17.87
C ALA A 123 -27.94 -3.19 17.52
N THR A 124 -26.82 -2.99 16.83
CA THR A 124 -26.31 -1.69 16.37
C THR A 124 -26.66 -1.41 14.91
N LEU A 125 -26.33 -0.22 14.40
CA LEU A 125 -26.38 0.06 12.96
C LEU A 125 -25.27 -0.66 12.16
N GLN A 126 -24.11 -0.96 12.78
CA GLN A 126 -23.07 -1.79 12.15
C GLN A 126 -23.50 -3.26 12.01
N GLY A 127 -24.39 -3.73 12.89
CA GLY A 127 -25.06 -5.03 12.82
C GLY A 127 -24.64 -6.04 13.88
N GLU A 128 -23.47 -5.88 14.50
CA GLU A 128 -23.09 -6.61 15.70
C GLU A 128 -23.92 -6.16 16.93
N GLU A 129 -23.97 -7.01 17.95
CA GLU A 129 -24.69 -6.75 19.20
C GLU A 129 -23.77 -6.10 20.25
N LEU A 130 -24.31 -5.15 21.00
CA LEU A 130 -23.75 -4.65 22.26
C LEU A 130 -24.28 -5.48 23.43
N MET A 131 -23.43 -5.76 24.42
CA MET A 131 -23.82 -6.32 25.71
C MET A 131 -24.10 -5.19 26.69
N VAL A 132 -25.33 -5.12 27.19
CA VAL A 132 -25.79 -4.10 28.14
C VAL A 132 -25.87 -4.70 29.54
N SER A 133 -25.33 -4.00 30.54
CA SER A 133 -25.55 -4.31 31.95
C SER A 133 -25.86 -3.04 32.76
N THR A 134 -26.72 -3.19 33.76
CA THR A 134 -27.06 -2.16 34.75
C THR A 134 -26.40 -2.42 36.12
N MET A 135 -25.55 -3.44 36.21
CA MET A 135 -24.93 -3.88 37.46
C MET A 135 -23.80 -2.93 37.92
N ASN A 136 -24.08 -2.18 38.99
CA ASN A 136 -23.21 -1.12 39.54
C ASN A 136 -23.09 0.14 38.65
N GLY A 137 -24.08 0.38 37.79
CA GLY A 137 -24.08 1.46 36.79
C GLY A 137 -24.43 0.91 35.41
N ILE A 138 -24.71 1.79 34.46
CA ILE A 138 -24.95 1.38 33.07
C ILE A 138 -23.59 1.13 32.40
N LYS A 139 -23.45 -0.04 31.78
CA LYS A 139 -22.27 -0.50 31.06
C LYS A 139 -22.65 -1.08 29.70
N ILE A 140 -21.79 -0.82 28.72
CA ILE A 140 -21.93 -1.23 27.32
C ILE A 140 -20.62 -1.92 26.93
N ASN A 141 -20.63 -3.23 26.66
CA ASN A 141 -19.41 -4.05 26.50
C ASN A 141 -18.39 -3.81 27.64
N ASP A 142 -18.87 -3.78 28.88
CA ASP A 142 -18.14 -3.40 30.10
C ASP A 142 -17.56 -1.96 30.18
N VAL A 143 -17.59 -1.16 29.11
CA VAL A 143 -17.33 0.29 29.12
C VAL A 143 -18.40 1.01 29.94
N SER A 144 -18.06 2.07 30.68
CA SER A 144 -19.00 2.74 31.59
C SER A 144 -19.73 3.90 30.91
N VAL A 145 -21.04 4.03 31.12
CA VAL A 145 -21.75 5.28 30.83
C VAL A 145 -21.44 6.30 31.93
N VAL A 146 -20.98 7.47 31.53
CA VAL A 146 -20.52 8.56 32.41
C VAL A 146 -21.32 9.85 32.16
N MET A 147 -21.09 10.87 32.98
CA MET A 147 -21.73 12.17 32.80
C MET A 147 -21.07 12.98 31.66
N PRO A 148 -21.85 13.65 30.79
CA PRO A 148 -23.31 13.71 30.77
C PRO A 148 -23.97 12.49 30.09
N TYR A 149 -25.10 12.04 30.61
CA TYR A 149 -25.98 11.05 29.99
C TYR A 149 -27.41 11.59 29.95
N ASP A 150 -28.33 10.92 29.23
CA ASP A 150 -29.68 11.43 28.92
C ASP A 150 -29.68 12.78 28.16
N VAL A 151 -28.68 12.98 27.29
CA VAL A 151 -28.55 14.21 26.49
C VAL A 151 -29.50 14.11 25.29
N GLU A 152 -30.70 14.69 25.43
CA GLU A 152 -31.78 14.60 24.44
C GLU A 152 -31.53 15.49 23.20
N ALA A 153 -31.32 14.87 22.04
CA ALA A 153 -31.31 15.53 20.72
C ALA A 153 -32.75 15.64 20.13
N SER A 154 -32.89 16.24 18.95
CA SER A 154 -34.16 16.22 18.18
C SER A 154 -34.50 14.84 17.60
N ASN A 155 -33.50 14.04 17.21
CA ASN A 155 -33.68 12.70 16.61
C ASN A 155 -33.15 11.52 17.46
N GLY A 156 -32.77 11.75 18.72
CA GLY A 156 -32.27 10.67 19.58
C GLY A 156 -31.82 11.10 20.98
N VAL A 157 -31.06 10.23 21.65
CA VAL A 157 -30.43 10.47 22.97
C VAL A 157 -28.95 10.12 22.90
N ILE A 158 -28.10 10.93 23.54
CA ILE A 158 -26.67 10.65 23.71
C ILE A 158 -26.39 10.22 25.16
N HIS A 159 -25.56 9.18 25.30
CA HIS A 159 -24.95 8.76 26.56
C HIS A 159 -23.43 8.82 26.43
N THR A 160 -22.73 9.59 27.27
CA THR A 160 -21.25 9.63 27.23
C THR A 160 -20.66 8.32 27.71
N ILE A 161 -19.60 7.82 27.07
CA ILE A 161 -18.83 6.64 27.50
C ILE A 161 -17.32 6.95 27.61
N ASP A 162 -16.62 6.21 28.48
CA ASP A 162 -15.21 6.44 28.83
C ASP A 162 -14.17 5.66 27.99
N GLN A 163 -14.61 4.85 27.02
CA GLN A 163 -13.78 4.14 26.03
C GLN A 163 -14.53 4.05 24.69
N VAL A 164 -13.81 3.81 23.58
CA VAL A 164 -14.44 3.59 22.26
C VAL A 164 -14.88 2.13 22.13
N LEU A 165 -16.13 1.90 21.70
CA LEU A 165 -16.66 0.58 21.41
C LEU A 165 -16.12 0.08 20.06
N VAL A 166 -15.27 -0.94 20.09
CA VAL A 166 -14.72 -1.58 18.89
C VAL A 166 -15.51 -2.85 18.56
N PRO A 167 -16.01 -3.03 17.31
CA PRO A 167 -16.68 -4.27 16.88
C PRO A 167 -15.76 -5.49 17.02
N SER A 168 -16.31 -6.68 17.26
CA SER A 168 -15.48 -7.90 17.37
C SER A 168 -14.78 -8.26 16.05
N SER A 169 -15.40 -7.90 14.92
CA SER A 169 -14.82 -7.98 13.57
C SER A 169 -13.58 -7.10 13.36
N ILE A 170 -13.39 -6.04 14.16
CA ILE A 170 -12.25 -5.12 14.10
C ILE A 170 -11.27 -5.38 15.26
N ALA A 171 -11.77 -5.68 16.46
CA ALA A 171 -10.95 -5.94 17.65
C ALA A 171 -9.99 -7.13 17.46
N GLN A 172 -10.34 -8.11 16.61
CA GLN A 172 -9.46 -9.23 16.25
C GLN A 172 -8.13 -8.83 15.58
N PHE A 173 -7.99 -7.59 15.10
CA PHE A 173 -6.76 -7.09 14.48
C PHE A 173 -5.82 -6.36 15.45
N VAL A 174 -6.30 -5.99 16.65
CA VAL A 174 -5.52 -5.24 17.64
C VAL A 174 -4.50 -6.15 18.35
N ASN A 175 -3.29 -5.64 18.58
CA ASN A 175 -2.09 -6.36 19.02
C ASN A 175 -1.65 -7.51 18.06
N THR A 176 -1.94 -7.41 16.75
CA THR A 176 -1.58 -8.44 15.76
C THR A 176 -0.61 -7.95 14.69
N ILE A 177 0.02 -8.85 13.95
CA ILE A 177 0.94 -8.50 12.85
C ILE A 177 0.25 -7.80 11.66
N LEU A 178 -1.09 -7.78 11.61
CA LEU A 178 -1.86 -7.00 10.65
C LEU A 178 -2.18 -5.58 11.13
N GLU A 179 -2.09 -5.29 12.44
CA GLU A 179 -2.48 -4.00 13.03
C GLU A 179 -1.89 -2.78 12.31
N PRO A 180 -0.56 -2.69 12.00
CA PRO A 180 0.03 -1.48 11.46
C PRO A 180 -0.43 -1.16 10.02
N ALA A 181 -0.97 -2.16 9.32
CA ALA A 181 -1.58 -2.00 8.00
C ALA A 181 -3.11 -1.85 8.10
N TYR A 182 -3.77 -2.59 8.99
CA TYR A 182 -5.23 -2.60 9.13
C TYR A 182 -5.79 -1.26 9.61
N PHE A 183 -5.09 -0.59 10.54
CA PHE A 183 -5.52 0.70 11.10
C PHE A 183 -4.89 1.92 10.42
N ASN A 184 -4.22 1.75 9.27
CA ASN A 184 -3.58 2.84 8.55
C ASN A 184 -4.03 2.88 7.07
N LYS A 185 -4.70 3.96 6.69
CA LYS A 185 -5.28 4.20 5.35
C LYS A 185 -4.30 3.99 4.20
N ASN A 186 -3.00 4.16 4.43
CA ASN A 186 -1.96 4.03 3.41
C ASN A 186 -1.73 2.57 2.99
N PHE A 187 -2.34 1.59 3.66
CA PHE A 187 -2.25 0.17 3.31
C PHE A 187 -3.60 -0.44 2.91
N SER A 188 -4.64 0.35 2.66
CA SER A 188 -5.99 -0.17 2.34
C SER A 188 -6.00 -1.16 1.16
N LYS A 189 -5.09 -1.03 0.18
CA LYS A 189 -4.89 -2.02 -0.91
C LYS A 189 -4.21 -3.31 -0.45
N LEU A 190 -3.28 -3.25 0.49
CA LEU A 190 -2.66 -4.43 1.09
C LEU A 190 -3.70 -5.20 1.93
N VAL A 191 -4.50 -4.48 2.70
CA VAL A 191 -5.58 -5.05 3.53
C VAL A 191 -6.67 -5.67 2.66
N SER A 192 -7.15 -4.97 1.62
CA SER A 192 -8.15 -5.53 0.70
C SER A 192 -7.62 -6.76 -0.05
N ALA A 193 -6.33 -6.78 -0.41
CA ALA A 193 -5.68 -7.95 -0.99
C ALA A 193 -5.65 -9.15 -0.02
N VAL A 194 -5.27 -8.95 1.25
CA VAL A 194 -5.26 -10.00 2.29
C VAL A 194 -6.66 -10.56 2.55
N VAL A 195 -7.67 -9.71 2.63
CA VAL A 195 -9.08 -10.11 2.78
C VAL A 195 -9.56 -10.89 1.55
N LYS A 196 -9.35 -10.36 0.34
CA LYS A 196 -9.78 -10.99 -0.92
C LYS A 196 -9.13 -12.36 -1.18
N THR A 197 -7.93 -12.57 -0.67
CA THR A 197 -7.20 -13.86 -0.75
C THR A 197 -7.53 -14.82 0.39
N ASN A 198 -8.32 -14.39 1.39
CA ASN A 198 -8.63 -15.13 2.62
C ASN A 198 -7.39 -15.47 3.47
N LEU A 199 -6.31 -14.71 3.34
CA LEU A 199 -5.08 -14.92 4.13
C LEU A 199 -5.19 -14.36 5.56
N THR A 200 -6.25 -13.62 5.87
CA THR A 200 -6.50 -12.99 7.19
C THR A 200 -6.25 -13.94 8.37
N SER A 201 -6.98 -15.06 8.46
CA SER A 201 -6.82 -16.01 9.57
C SER A 201 -5.43 -16.62 9.62
N THR A 202 -4.83 -16.93 8.46
CA THR A 202 -3.46 -17.47 8.36
C THR A 202 -2.41 -16.51 8.90
N LEU A 203 -2.60 -15.20 8.76
CA LEU A 203 -1.70 -14.18 9.27
C LEU A 203 -1.96 -13.85 10.76
N LEU A 204 -3.22 -13.93 11.21
CA LEU A 204 -3.59 -13.78 12.63
C LEU A 204 -3.13 -14.98 13.49
N GLU A 205 -3.11 -16.19 12.93
CA GLU A 205 -2.69 -17.43 13.60
C GLU A 205 -1.17 -17.69 13.54
N ALA A 206 -0.38 -16.80 12.92
CA ALA A 206 1.05 -17.03 12.69
C ALA A 206 1.93 -16.84 13.95
N GLU A 207 2.66 -17.88 14.35
CA GLU A 207 3.55 -17.83 15.53
C GLU A 207 4.77 -16.91 15.36
N SER A 208 5.28 -16.73 14.13
CA SER A 208 6.38 -15.82 13.81
C SER A 208 6.51 -15.64 12.29
N LEU A 209 6.57 -14.40 11.81
CA LEU A 209 6.83 -14.09 10.39
C LEU A 209 7.40 -12.67 10.22
N THR A 210 7.86 -12.38 9.01
CA THR A 210 8.23 -11.04 8.53
C THR A 210 7.35 -10.68 7.34
N ILE A 211 6.69 -9.52 7.36
CA ILE A 211 5.97 -8.95 6.21
C ILE A 211 6.76 -7.78 5.63
N PHE A 212 7.03 -7.81 4.34
CA PHE A 212 7.43 -6.62 3.59
C PHE A 212 6.15 -5.98 3.03
N ALA A 213 5.72 -4.87 3.61
CA ALA A 213 4.40 -4.27 3.35
C ALA A 213 4.51 -3.13 2.32
N PRO A 214 3.99 -3.29 1.10
CA PRO A 214 3.87 -2.19 0.14
C PRO A 214 2.70 -1.28 0.54
N ASP A 215 2.91 0.04 0.42
CA ASP A 215 1.87 1.04 0.63
C ASP A 215 0.99 1.22 -0.63
N ASN A 216 -0.03 2.06 -0.53
CA ASN A 216 -0.95 2.34 -1.62
C ASN A 216 -0.26 2.96 -2.84
N ASN A 217 0.82 3.73 -2.64
CA ASN A 217 1.60 4.33 -3.73
C ASN A 217 2.42 3.27 -4.47
N ALA A 218 3.00 2.30 -3.76
CA ALA A 218 3.69 1.14 -4.32
C ALA A 218 2.77 0.31 -5.23
N PHE A 219 1.51 0.12 -4.82
CA PHE A 219 0.48 -0.52 -5.67
C PHE A 219 0.12 0.32 -6.91
N ASP A 220 -0.03 1.65 -6.78
CA ASP A 220 -0.31 2.53 -7.94
C ASP A 220 0.87 2.58 -8.93
N ALA A 221 2.10 2.67 -8.43
CA ALA A 221 3.31 2.66 -9.23
C ALA A 221 3.51 1.34 -10.01
N ALA A 222 3.06 0.22 -9.43
CA ALA A 222 3.02 -1.08 -10.09
C ALA A 222 1.82 -1.26 -11.05
N GLY A 223 0.84 -0.33 -11.05
CA GLY A 223 -0.41 -0.47 -11.81
C GLY A 223 -1.37 -1.54 -11.27
N ILE A 224 -1.19 -1.98 -10.03
CA ILE A 224 -1.90 -3.12 -9.43
C ILE A 224 -3.09 -2.61 -8.62
N ASN A 225 -4.30 -2.83 -9.13
CA ASN A 225 -5.52 -2.77 -8.33
C ASN A 225 -5.84 -4.19 -7.79
N PRO A 226 -5.78 -4.43 -6.46
CA PRO A 226 -6.18 -5.70 -5.84
C PRO A 226 -7.54 -6.22 -6.30
N ASP A 227 -8.52 -5.34 -6.54
CA ASP A 227 -9.88 -5.74 -6.93
C ASP A 227 -9.96 -6.26 -8.37
N ALA A 228 -9.06 -5.82 -9.24
CA ALA A 228 -9.01 -6.23 -10.65
C ALA A 228 -8.20 -7.52 -10.89
N VAL A 229 -7.24 -7.85 -10.02
CA VAL A 229 -6.42 -9.07 -10.10
C VAL A 229 -7.20 -10.28 -9.55
N ASP A 230 -6.99 -11.49 -10.08
CA ASP A 230 -7.62 -12.69 -9.53
C ASP A 230 -7.00 -13.11 -8.18
N ALA A 231 -7.76 -13.83 -7.36
CA ALA A 231 -7.31 -14.21 -6.02
C ALA A 231 -6.11 -15.19 -6.02
N GLN A 232 -5.89 -15.98 -7.06
CA GLN A 232 -4.76 -16.93 -7.10
C GLN A 232 -3.46 -16.20 -7.41
N THR A 233 -3.45 -15.31 -8.42
CA THR A 233 -2.33 -14.42 -8.73
C THR A 233 -2.00 -13.53 -7.53
N LEU A 234 -3.02 -12.93 -6.90
CA LEU A 234 -2.84 -12.06 -5.74
C LEU A 234 -2.31 -12.83 -4.51
N THR A 235 -2.73 -14.08 -4.29
CA THR A 235 -2.15 -14.96 -3.25
C THR A 235 -0.67 -15.23 -3.52
N SER A 236 -0.29 -15.44 -4.77
CA SER A 236 1.12 -15.64 -5.16
C SER A 236 1.97 -14.41 -4.85
N VAL A 237 1.46 -13.21 -5.19
CA VAL A 237 2.11 -11.94 -4.87
C VAL A 237 2.23 -11.75 -3.35
N LEU A 238 1.15 -11.88 -2.58
CA LEU A 238 1.20 -11.69 -1.12
C LEU A 238 2.11 -12.69 -0.41
N THR A 239 2.11 -13.97 -0.80
CA THR A 239 3.01 -14.97 -0.20
C THR A 239 4.50 -14.75 -0.54
N TYR A 240 4.80 -13.95 -1.57
CA TYR A 240 6.17 -13.52 -1.90
C TYR A 240 6.63 -12.28 -1.10
N HIS A 241 5.71 -11.61 -0.41
CA HIS A 241 6.02 -10.52 0.54
C HIS A 241 6.30 -11.02 1.97
N VAL A 242 6.20 -12.33 2.23
CA VAL A 242 6.29 -12.90 3.59
C VAL A 242 7.43 -13.90 3.72
N ILE A 243 8.23 -13.80 4.78
CA ILE A 243 9.14 -14.85 5.24
C ILE A 243 8.53 -15.52 6.48
N ALA A 244 8.58 -16.86 6.56
CA ALA A 244 8.05 -17.65 7.67
C ALA A 244 8.92 -17.62 8.96
N THR A 245 9.63 -16.52 9.20
CA THR A 245 10.44 -16.25 10.40
C THR A 245 10.48 -14.74 10.64
N LYS A 246 10.45 -14.29 11.89
CA LYS A 246 10.78 -12.90 12.25
C LYS A 246 12.27 -12.61 11.96
N VAL A 247 12.53 -11.54 11.23
CA VAL A 247 13.87 -11.08 10.82
C VAL A 247 13.92 -9.57 11.05
N LEU A 248 14.65 -9.13 12.07
CA LEU A 248 14.88 -7.70 12.34
C LEU A 248 15.93 -7.12 11.37
N SER A 249 16.00 -5.80 11.25
CA SER A 249 16.95 -5.10 10.36
C SER A 249 18.42 -5.48 10.61
N SER A 250 18.77 -5.75 11.87
CA SER A 250 20.08 -6.23 12.33
C SER A 250 20.40 -7.68 11.96
N GLU A 251 19.42 -8.44 11.47
CA GLU A 251 19.50 -9.88 11.17
C GLU A 251 19.15 -10.20 9.70
N ILE A 252 18.94 -9.18 8.85
CA ILE A 252 18.62 -9.37 7.43
C ILE A 252 19.72 -10.20 6.74
N PRO A 253 19.37 -11.40 6.19
CA PRO A 253 20.32 -12.23 5.45
C PRO A 253 20.51 -11.69 4.02
N ALA A 254 21.57 -12.10 3.32
CA ALA A 254 21.74 -11.75 1.91
C ALA A 254 20.66 -12.37 0.98
N GLU A 255 20.05 -13.47 1.38
CA GLU A 255 18.98 -14.17 0.67
C GLU A 255 18.00 -14.79 1.68
N ALA A 256 16.70 -14.74 1.38
CA ALA A 256 15.66 -15.46 2.13
C ALA A 256 14.68 -16.18 1.19
N VAL A 257 14.11 -17.29 1.67
CA VAL A 257 13.01 -18.00 1.00
C VAL A 257 11.68 -17.48 1.55
N THR A 258 10.79 -17.06 0.65
CA THR A 258 9.45 -16.56 0.98
C THR A 258 8.45 -17.69 1.19
N VAL A 259 7.26 -17.38 1.72
CA VAL A 259 6.14 -18.35 1.85
C VAL A 259 5.70 -18.88 0.47
N ASN A 260 5.90 -18.12 -0.60
CA ASN A 260 5.69 -18.55 -1.98
C ASN A 260 6.70 -19.61 -2.46
N GLY A 261 7.78 -19.86 -1.72
CA GLY A 261 8.90 -20.73 -2.11
C GLY A 261 9.93 -20.07 -3.01
N ASN A 262 9.58 -18.96 -3.66
CA ASN A 262 10.52 -18.10 -4.38
C ASN A 262 11.47 -17.37 -3.41
N LYS A 263 12.65 -17.02 -3.91
CA LYS A 263 13.70 -16.33 -3.13
C LYS A 263 13.63 -14.81 -3.32
N ILE A 264 13.92 -14.07 -2.26
CA ILE A 264 14.26 -12.64 -2.29
C ILE A 264 15.68 -12.43 -1.79
N ASN A 265 16.32 -11.37 -2.29
CA ASN A 265 17.71 -11.03 -2.02
C ASN A 265 17.78 -9.64 -1.39
N PHE A 266 18.75 -9.40 -0.51
CA PHE A 266 18.88 -8.13 0.20
C PHE A 266 20.22 -7.45 -0.11
N SER A 267 20.10 -6.19 -0.53
CA SER A 267 21.18 -5.29 -0.94
C SER A 267 21.33 -4.22 0.14
N ILE A 268 22.22 -4.43 1.11
CA ILE A 268 22.47 -3.49 2.22
C ILE A 268 23.67 -2.62 1.84
N VAL A 269 23.40 -1.38 1.43
CA VAL A 269 24.41 -0.43 0.93
C VAL A 269 24.30 0.93 1.63
N SER A 270 25.30 1.79 1.47
CA SER A 270 25.34 3.10 2.15
C SER A 270 24.24 4.09 1.72
N SER A 271 23.46 3.79 0.67
CA SER A 271 22.29 4.58 0.27
C SER A 271 20.97 4.10 0.85
N GLY A 272 20.90 2.87 1.38
CA GLY A 272 19.65 2.25 1.83
C GLY A 272 19.70 0.71 1.82
N ASN A 273 18.61 0.11 2.30
CA ASN A 273 18.39 -1.34 2.26
C ASN A 273 17.41 -1.65 1.13
N TYR A 274 17.80 -2.50 0.17
CA TYR A 274 16.92 -2.87 -0.95
C TYR A 274 16.63 -4.37 -1.00
N ILE A 275 15.46 -4.71 -1.51
CA ILE A 275 15.05 -6.07 -1.87
C ILE A 275 15.16 -6.20 -3.39
N ASN A 276 15.81 -7.28 -3.85
CA ASN A 276 15.96 -7.61 -5.27
C ASN A 276 16.53 -6.44 -6.12
N GLY A 277 17.40 -5.63 -5.52
CA GLY A 277 18.04 -4.44 -6.10
C GLY A 277 17.15 -3.20 -6.24
N ASN A 278 15.88 -3.35 -6.64
CA ASN A 278 15.04 -2.21 -7.06
C ASN A 278 13.99 -1.73 -6.06
N THR A 279 13.70 -2.47 -4.98
CA THR A 279 12.65 -2.15 -4.01
C THR A 279 13.28 -1.67 -2.70
N GLU A 280 13.07 -0.43 -2.28
CA GLU A 280 13.68 0.13 -1.05
C GLU A 280 12.84 -0.22 0.18
N ILE A 281 13.51 -0.59 1.28
CA ILE A 281 12.89 -0.75 2.61
C ILE A 281 12.92 0.61 3.31
N THR A 282 11.78 1.31 3.32
CA THR A 282 11.66 2.72 3.72
C THR A 282 11.38 2.91 5.21
N ALA A 283 10.88 1.89 5.89
CA ALA A 283 10.82 1.81 7.35
C ALA A 283 11.07 0.37 7.80
N ILE A 284 11.73 0.21 8.95
CA ILE A 284 12.21 -1.06 9.50
C ILE A 284 11.70 -1.30 10.91
N ASP A 285 11.66 -2.58 11.29
CA ASP A 285 11.43 -3.05 12.66
C ASP A 285 10.10 -2.56 13.29
N ILE A 286 9.03 -2.53 12.49
CA ILE A 286 7.66 -2.31 12.99
C ILE A 286 7.20 -3.62 13.63
N GLU A 287 7.57 -3.82 14.90
CA GLU A 287 7.19 -5.00 15.69
C GLU A 287 5.69 -4.92 16.07
N ALA A 288 4.89 -5.89 15.62
CA ALA A 288 3.47 -6.00 15.94
C ALA A 288 3.06 -7.46 16.14
N GLY A 289 2.32 -7.73 17.22
CA GLY A 289 1.96 -9.09 17.64
C GLY A 289 3.16 -10.03 17.74
N THR A 290 3.13 -11.11 16.96
CA THR A 290 4.16 -12.18 16.91
C THR A 290 5.28 -11.92 15.90
N GLY A 291 5.13 -10.96 15.00
CA GLY A 291 5.99 -10.79 13.82
C GLY A 291 6.82 -9.51 13.82
N VAL A 292 7.25 -9.13 12.62
CA VAL A 292 7.79 -7.81 12.30
C VAL A 292 7.34 -7.40 10.90
N LEU A 293 7.07 -6.11 10.70
CA LEU A 293 6.70 -5.52 9.43
C LEU A 293 7.80 -4.53 9.01
N HIS A 294 8.18 -4.59 7.74
CA HIS A 294 9.11 -3.65 7.09
C HIS A 294 8.37 -2.98 5.93
N LEU A 295 8.38 -1.66 5.86
CA LEU A 295 7.68 -0.89 4.82
C LEU A 295 8.53 -0.87 3.53
N ILE A 296 7.90 -1.07 2.38
CA ILE A 296 8.60 -1.07 1.08
C ILE A 296 7.98 -0.13 0.04
N ASP A 297 8.80 0.42 -0.85
CA ASP A 297 8.39 1.41 -1.86
C ASP A 297 7.71 0.82 -3.12
N LYS A 298 7.73 -0.50 -3.30
CA LYS A 298 7.23 -1.22 -4.49
C LYS A 298 6.63 -2.56 -4.11
N VAL A 299 5.62 -3.01 -4.87
CA VAL A 299 5.08 -4.36 -4.76
C VAL A 299 6.12 -5.37 -5.30
N LEU A 300 6.53 -6.33 -4.48
CA LEU A 300 7.39 -7.45 -4.87
C LEU A 300 6.60 -8.39 -5.79
N LEU A 301 7.02 -8.49 -7.06
CA LEU A 301 6.44 -9.43 -8.02
C LEU A 301 7.28 -10.73 -8.07
N PRO A 302 6.65 -11.92 -7.92
CA PRO A 302 7.36 -13.19 -8.05
C PRO A 302 8.02 -13.33 -9.44
N PRO A 303 9.20 -13.96 -9.54
CA PRO A 303 9.82 -14.24 -10.83
C PRO A 303 9.01 -15.30 -11.59
N ASN A 304 8.65 -14.99 -12.84
CA ASN A 304 7.81 -15.85 -13.70
C ASN A 304 8.56 -17.03 -14.37
N GLY A 305 9.78 -17.33 -13.92
CA GLY A 305 10.60 -18.42 -14.45
C GLY A 305 12.11 -18.19 -14.27
N ASN A 306 12.90 -19.08 -14.87
CA ASN A 306 14.35 -18.93 -15.00
C ASN A 306 14.72 -17.90 -16.10
N ILE A 307 16.03 -17.66 -16.32
CA ILE A 307 16.52 -16.72 -17.34
C ILE A 307 16.01 -17.02 -18.75
N VAL A 308 15.96 -18.29 -19.15
CA VAL A 308 15.49 -18.69 -20.48
C VAL A 308 13.98 -18.45 -20.62
N GLU A 309 13.20 -18.86 -19.62
CA GLU A 309 11.75 -18.67 -19.58
C GLU A 309 11.39 -17.17 -19.59
N THR A 310 12.14 -16.36 -18.83
CA THR A 310 11.97 -14.90 -18.78
C THR A 310 12.35 -14.25 -20.11
N ALA A 311 13.48 -14.62 -20.72
CA ALA A 311 13.89 -14.08 -22.03
C ALA A 311 12.90 -14.45 -23.15
N VAL A 312 12.30 -15.66 -23.10
CA VAL A 312 11.21 -16.05 -24.01
C VAL A 312 9.94 -15.25 -23.72
N GLY A 313 9.58 -15.04 -22.44
CA GLY A 313 8.42 -14.22 -22.05
C GLY A 313 8.53 -12.77 -22.53
N LEU A 314 9.69 -12.14 -22.38
CA LEU A 314 9.99 -10.80 -22.90
C LEU A 314 9.93 -10.71 -24.44
N SER A 315 9.98 -11.85 -25.15
CA SER A 315 9.90 -11.89 -26.61
C SER A 315 8.48 -11.90 -27.20
N VAL A 316 7.45 -11.94 -26.35
CA VAL A 316 6.04 -11.83 -26.77
C VAL A 316 5.75 -10.45 -27.39
N ASP A 317 6.36 -9.38 -26.87
CA ASP A 317 6.26 -8.01 -27.41
C ASP A 317 7.24 -7.76 -28.58
N GLY A 318 7.96 -8.79 -29.03
CA GLY A 318 8.85 -8.78 -30.18
C GLY A 318 10.33 -8.51 -29.88
N GLU A 319 10.66 -7.89 -28.74
CA GLU A 319 12.05 -7.71 -28.29
C GLU A 319 12.76 -9.03 -27.96
N PHE A 320 14.09 -9.03 -27.86
CA PHE A 320 14.92 -10.21 -27.57
C PHE A 320 14.73 -11.44 -28.48
N THR A 321 13.92 -11.37 -29.54
CA THR A 321 13.73 -12.49 -30.48
C THR A 321 15.04 -12.92 -31.14
N SER A 322 15.97 -11.97 -31.36
CA SER A 322 17.35 -12.27 -31.75
C SER A 322 18.13 -13.03 -30.67
N LEU A 323 18.00 -12.67 -29.39
CA LEU A 323 18.66 -13.35 -28.27
C LEU A 323 18.14 -14.79 -28.11
N VAL A 324 16.82 -14.98 -28.14
CA VAL A 324 16.17 -16.28 -28.04
C VAL A 324 16.58 -17.18 -29.21
N ALA A 325 16.61 -16.66 -30.44
CA ALA A 325 17.08 -17.40 -31.62
C ALA A 325 18.58 -17.76 -31.52
N ALA A 326 19.42 -16.85 -31.02
CA ALA A 326 20.84 -17.10 -30.82
C ALA A 326 21.10 -18.21 -29.77
N LEU A 327 20.39 -18.17 -28.63
CA LEU A 327 20.45 -19.21 -27.60
C LEU A 327 19.95 -20.56 -28.14
N GLN A 328 18.82 -20.59 -28.86
CA GLN A 328 18.32 -21.79 -29.54
C GLN A 328 19.34 -22.37 -30.52
N ARG A 329 20.09 -21.53 -31.23
CA ARG A 329 21.16 -21.98 -32.13
C ARG A 329 22.28 -22.70 -31.38
N THR A 330 22.69 -22.22 -30.20
CA THR A 330 23.69 -22.93 -29.36
C THR A 330 23.22 -24.32 -28.94
N ALA A 331 21.93 -24.50 -28.68
CA ALA A 331 21.34 -25.79 -28.30
C ALA A 331 21.17 -26.77 -29.48
N ASN A 332 20.91 -26.25 -30.68
CA ASN A 332 20.63 -27.04 -31.88
C ASN A 332 21.90 -27.46 -32.65
N GLU A 333 22.92 -26.60 -32.70
CA GLU A 333 24.15 -26.83 -33.48
C GLU A 333 25.39 -27.09 -32.60
N GLY A 334 25.37 -26.62 -31.34
CA GLY A 334 26.50 -26.75 -30.41
C GLY A 334 26.60 -28.11 -29.71
N ARG A 335 27.68 -28.30 -28.95
CA ARG A 335 27.84 -29.46 -28.08
C ARG A 335 26.99 -29.31 -26.80
N PRO A 336 26.71 -30.40 -26.05
CA PRO A 336 25.95 -30.32 -24.80
C PRO A 336 26.54 -29.37 -23.74
N ASP A 337 27.87 -29.24 -23.69
CA ASP A 337 28.62 -28.30 -22.84
C ASP A 337 28.59 -26.84 -23.34
N GLN A 338 28.19 -26.61 -24.59
CA GLN A 338 28.01 -25.29 -25.20
C GLN A 338 26.53 -24.84 -25.24
N ASN A 339 25.60 -25.68 -24.77
CA ASN A 339 24.16 -25.42 -24.81
C ASN A 339 23.76 -24.42 -23.71
N LEU A 340 23.75 -23.13 -24.06
CA LEU A 340 23.43 -22.06 -23.13
C LEU A 340 21.96 -22.05 -22.68
N LEU A 341 21.03 -22.67 -23.43
CA LEU A 341 19.66 -22.88 -22.92
C LEU A 341 19.66 -23.84 -21.73
N THR A 342 20.43 -24.92 -21.76
CA THR A 342 20.56 -25.84 -20.62
C THR A 342 21.27 -25.19 -19.44
N VAL A 343 22.36 -24.44 -19.68
CA VAL A 343 23.09 -23.72 -18.62
C VAL A 343 22.21 -22.66 -17.95
N LEU A 344 21.58 -21.78 -18.72
CA LEU A 344 20.76 -20.68 -18.19
C LEU A 344 19.36 -21.11 -17.69
N SER A 345 19.01 -22.39 -17.83
CA SER A 345 17.83 -23.00 -17.17
C SER A 345 18.16 -23.73 -15.87
N ALA A 346 19.46 -23.93 -15.55
CA ALA A 346 19.91 -24.61 -14.34
C ALA A 346 19.86 -23.69 -13.11
N ASP A 347 20.08 -24.27 -11.92
CA ASP A 347 20.29 -23.51 -10.69
C ASP A 347 21.51 -22.59 -10.82
N GLY A 348 21.33 -21.31 -10.48
CA GLY A 348 22.38 -20.29 -10.54
C GLY A 348 23.14 -20.12 -9.21
N PRO A 349 23.55 -18.89 -8.82
CA PRO A 349 23.12 -17.61 -9.38
C PRO A 349 23.81 -17.20 -10.69
N TYR A 350 23.07 -16.55 -11.58
CA TYR A 350 23.59 -15.91 -12.79
C TYR A 350 23.21 -14.43 -12.86
N THR A 351 24.03 -13.64 -13.56
CA THR A 351 23.65 -12.33 -14.10
C THR A 351 23.85 -12.38 -15.60
N VAL A 352 22.83 -11.99 -16.36
CA VAL A 352 22.89 -11.99 -17.83
C VAL A 352 22.62 -10.58 -18.35
N PHE A 353 23.58 -10.06 -19.09
CA PHE A 353 23.40 -8.83 -19.85
C PHE A 353 22.74 -9.19 -21.18
N ALA A 354 21.46 -8.86 -21.34
CA ALA A 354 20.63 -9.25 -22.47
C ALA A 354 20.63 -8.15 -23.56
N PRO A 355 21.33 -8.34 -24.69
CA PRO A 355 21.27 -7.41 -25.81
C PRO A 355 19.89 -7.41 -26.49
N THR A 356 19.36 -6.22 -26.78
CA THR A 356 18.12 -6.00 -27.53
C THR A 356 18.23 -6.46 -28.99
N ASN A 357 17.11 -6.53 -29.71
CA ASN A 357 17.15 -6.81 -31.15
C ASN A 357 17.98 -5.76 -31.92
N ALA A 358 17.91 -4.49 -31.53
CA ALA A 358 18.69 -3.42 -32.14
C ALA A 358 20.20 -3.64 -31.95
N ALA A 359 20.62 -4.13 -30.78
CA ALA A 359 22.00 -4.52 -30.51
C ALA A 359 22.48 -5.64 -31.44
N PHE A 360 21.65 -6.68 -31.65
CA PHE A 360 21.95 -7.75 -32.60
C PHE A 360 21.97 -7.28 -34.06
N GLN A 361 21.10 -6.35 -34.46
CA GLN A 361 21.16 -5.78 -35.81
C GLN A 361 22.46 -5.01 -36.02
N ALA A 362 22.87 -4.18 -35.05
CA ALA A 362 24.16 -3.48 -35.10
C ALA A 362 25.37 -4.43 -35.14
N LEU A 363 25.28 -5.61 -34.53
CA LEU A 363 26.29 -6.67 -34.67
C LEU A 363 26.35 -7.22 -36.11
N LEU A 364 25.21 -7.51 -36.73
CA LEU A 364 25.16 -7.97 -38.13
C LEU A 364 25.71 -6.89 -39.08
N ASP A 365 25.24 -5.65 -38.94
CA ASP A 365 25.65 -4.49 -39.73
C ASP A 365 27.16 -4.16 -39.60
N SER A 366 27.83 -4.65 -38.55
CA SER A 366 29.29 -4.49 -38.36
C SER A 366 30.14 -5.32 -39.35
N ASN A 367 29.55 -6.26 -40.09
CA ASN A 367 30.24 -7.13 -41.03
C ASN A 367 29.39 -7.36 -42.29
N GLU A 368 29.86 -6.89 -43.45
CA GLU A 368 29.19 -7.01 -44.75
C GLU A 368 28.84 -8.47 -45.16
N GLN A 369 29.42 -9.48 -44.50
CA GLN A 369 29.13 -10.90 -44.73
C GLN A 369 27.96 -11.43 -43.88
N TRP A 370 27.52 -10.71 -42.84
CA TRP A 370 26.51 -11.18 -41.89
C TRP A 370 25.13 -10.59 -42.19
N ASN A 371 24.26 -11.40 -42.78
CA ASN A 371 22.88 -11.01 -43.12
C ASN A 371 21.88 -11.58 -42.10
N SER A 372 22.32 -12.53 -41.27
CA SER A 372 21.53 -13.27 -40.30
C SER A 372 22.43 -13.88 -39.20
N LEU A 373 21.81 -14.30 -38.08
CA LEU A 373 22.50 -15.01 -37.00
C LEU A 373 23.16 -16.33 -37.44
N ASN A 374 22.82 -16.86 -38.61
CA ASN A 374 23.38 -18.10 -39.16
C ASN A 374 24.74 -17.87 -39.86
N ASP A 375 24.99 -16.65 -40.34
CA ASP A 375 26.23 -16.27 -41.02
C ASP A 375 27.38 -16.02 -40.03
N ILE A 376 27.06 -15.75 -38.76
CA ILE A 376 28.02 -15.70 -37.66
C ILE A 376 28.56 -17.13 -37.41
N PRO A 377 29.89 -17.35 -37.33
CA PRO A 377 30.44 -18.65 -36.99
C PRO A 377 29.94 -19.13 -35.62
N LEU A 378 29.52 -20.39 -35.52
CA LEU A 378 28.87 -20.91 -34.31
C LEU A 378 29.72 -20.76 -33.04
N GLU A 379 31.01 -21.09 -33.10
CA GLU A 379 31.94 -20.92 -31.97
C GLU A 379 32.11 -19.44 -31.57
N THR A 380 32.05 -18.51 -32.52
CA THR A 380 32.04 -17.07 -32.25
C THR A 380 30.75 -16.65 -31.55
N LEU A 381 29.59 -17.15 -32.00
CA LEU A 381 28.30 -16.86 -31.37
C LEU A 381 28.23 -17.42 -29.94
N ILE A 382 28.72 -18.65 -29.72
CA ILE A 382 28.82 -19.26 -28.39
C ILE A 382 29.72 -18.42 -27.48
N ALA A 383 30.92 -18.05 -27.94
CA ALA A 383 31.85 -17.22 -27.15
C ALA A 383 31.23 -15.86 -26.78
N VAL A 384 30.65 -15.16 -27.75
CA VAL A 384 29.94 -13.89 -27.54
C VAL A 384 28.82 -14.04 -26.51
N LEU A 385 27.90 -15.01 -26.68
CA LEU A 385 26.80 -15.20 -25.72
C LEU A 385 27.31 -15.58 -24.33
N THR A 386 28.37 -16.38 -24.23
CA THR A 386 28.98 -16.78 -22.94
C THR A 386 29.65 -15.60 -22.23
N TYR A 387 30.17 -14.62 -22.99
CA TYR A 387 30.71 -13.36 -22.47
C TYR A 387 29.63 -12.42 -21.89
N HIS A 388 28.34 -12.62 -22.20
CA HIS A 388 27.24 -11.88 -21.59
C HIS A 388 26.76 -12.48 -20.25
N VAL A 389 27.26 -13.65 -19.87
CA VAL A 389 26.88 -14.37 -18.64
C VAL A 389 27.94 -14.16 -17.57
N VAL A 390 27.53 -13.79 -16.36
CA VAL A 390 28.38 -13.75 -15.16
C VAL A 390 27.87 -14.80 -14.17
N PRO A 391 28.73 -15.68 -13.61
CA PRO A 391 28.33 -16.77 -12.70
C PRO A 391 28.14 -16.29 -11.25
N ALA A 392 27.46 -15.15 -11.07
CA ALA A 392 27.10 -14.54 -9.79
C ALA A 392 25.84 -13.67 -9.97
N ARG A 393 25.11 -13.37 -8.89
CA ARG A 393 23.99 -12.40 -8.88
C ARG A 393 24.54 -11.00 -8.60
N ALA A 394 24.18 -10.02 -9.43
CA ALA A 394 24.65 -8.64 -9.32
C ALA A 394 23.51 -7.67 -9.68
N TYR A 395 22.94 -6.99 -8.70
CA TYR A 395 21.94 -5.93 -8.90
C TYR A 395 22.60 -4.58 -9.14
N ASP A 396 21.87 -3.55 -9.60
CA ASP A 396 22.40 -2.19 -9.76
C ASP A 396 23.02 -1.61 -8.47
N LYS A 397 22.46 -1.89 -7.29
CA LYS A 397 23.02 -1.49 -5.99
C LYS A 397 24.30 -2.25 -5.64
N ASP A 398 24.21 -3.58 -5.71
CA ASP A 398 25.29 -4.49 -5.29
C ASP A 398 26.41 -4.60 -6.32
N LEU A 399 26.22 -4.11 -7.56
CA LEU A 399 27.21 -4.14 -8.63
C LEU A 399 28.55 -3.54 -8.20
N SER A 400 28.51 -2.50 -7.35
CA SER A 400 29.67 -1.88 -6.72
C SER A 400 30.45 -2.78 -5.75
N SER A 401 29.85 -3.87 -5.26
CA SER A 401 30.44 -4.82 -4.30
C SER A 401 31.01 -6.09 -4.96
N VAL A 402 30.63 -6.37 -6.22
CA VAL A 402 31.05 -7.57 -6.97
C VAL A 402 32.07 -7.30 -8.07
N ILE A 403 32.25 -6.03 -8.46
CA ILE A 403 33.36 -5.60 -9.33
C ILE A 403 34.67 -5.45 -8.53
N ASP A 404 35.81 -5.62 -9.20
CA ASP A 404 37.13 -5.41 -8.60
C ASP A 404 37.52 -3.92 -8.51
N GLU A 405 38.73 -3.64 -8.00
CA GLU A 405 39.28 -2.28 -7.88
C GLU A 405 39.47 -1.54 -9.23
N ASN A 406 39.36 -2.25 -10.36
CA ASN A 406 39.45 -1.74 -11.72
C ASN A 406 38.07 -1.63 -12.39
N GLY A 407 36.97 -1.91 -11.65
CA GLY A 407 35.61 -1.94 -12.16
C GLY A 407 35.28 -3.19 -12.99
N GLN A 408 36.04 -4.27 -12.84
CA GLN A 408 35.91 -5.48 -13.65
C GLN A 408 35.09 -6.59 -13.01
N LEU A 409 34.32 -7.30 -13.83
CA LEU A 409 33.47 -8.43 -13.45
C LEU A 409 33.81 -9.65 -14.33
N PRO A 410 34.13 -10.83 -13.75
CA PRO A 410 34.51 -12.00 -14.54
C PRO A 410 33.27 -12.70 -15.15
N THR A 411 33.33 -12.95 -16.46
CA THR A 411 32.28 -13.65 -17.21
C THR A 411 32.47 -15.16 -17.19
N ALA A 412 31.45 -15.92 -17.58
CA ALA A 412 31.51 -17.36 -17.75
C ALA A 412 32.50 -17.79 -18.87
N LEU A 413 32.92 -16.88 -19.76
CA LEU A 413 33.97 -17.12 -20.75
C LEU A 413 35.38 -17.07 -20.13
N GLY A 414 35.52 -16.56 -18.90
CA GLY A 414 36.82 -16.34 -18.24
C GLY A 414 37.56 -15.07 -18.69
N GLN A 415 36.95 -14.25 -19.55
CA GLN A 415 37.34 -12.86 -19.76
C GLN A 415 36.53 -11.93 -18.84
N ASN A 416 37.07 -10.77 -18.51
CA ASN A 416 36.36 -9.76 -17.72
C ASN A 416 35.59 -8.79 -18.64
N ILE A 417 34.44 -8.31 -18.16
CA ILE A 417 33.82 -7.05 -18.61
C ILE A 417 34.20 -5.94 -17.64
N THR A 418 34.25 -4.68 -18.10
CA THR A 418 34.45 -3.50 -17.24
C THR A 418 33.15 -2.71 -17.16
N ILE A 419 32.70 -2.32 -15.97
CA ILE A 419 31.41 -1.65 -15.76
C ILE A 419 31.64 -0.27 -15.12
N ASP A 420 31.16 0.78 -15.79
CA ASP A 420 31.09 2.13 -15.22
C ASP A 420 29.67 2.40 -14.70
N LEU A 421 29.51 2.37 -13.39
CA LEU A 421 28.23 2.55 -12.70
C LEU A 421 27.72 4.00 -12.72
N ASN A 422 28.57 4.99 -13.03
CA ASN A 422 28.17 6.39 -13.09
C ASN A 422 27.43 6.71 -14.40
N ASN A 423 27.88 6.07 -15.48
CA ASN A 423 27.31 6.21 -16.82
C ASN A 423 26.47 4.99 -17.24
N LEU A 424 26.34 3.98 -16.36
CA LEU A 424 25.70 2.68 -16.62
C LEU A 424 26.19 2.01 -17.92
N THR A 425 27.51 2.04 -18.17
CA THR A 425 28.10 1.43 -19.39
C THR A 425 28.92 0.18 -19.09
N ILE A 426 29.00 -0.70 -20.08
CA ILE A 426 29.81 -1.92 -20.09
C ILE A 426 30.82 -1.82 -21.25
N ASN A 427 32.08 -2.09 -20.95
CA ASN A 427 33.24 -2.00 -21.86
C ASN A 427 33.37 -0.64 -22.60
N GLN A 428 32.69 0.41 -22.11
CA GLN A 428 32.54 1.72 -22.79
C GLN A 428 31.83 1.66 -24.16
N THR A 429 31.25 0.51 -24.53
CA THR A 429 30.65 0.26 -25.86
C THR A 429 29.16 -0.06 -25.84
N SER A 430 28.58 -0.35 -24.67
CA SER A 430 27.14 -0.54 -24.50
C SER A 430 26.64 0.09 -23.20
N GLU A 431 25.41 0.59 -23.21
CA GLU A 431 24.69 1.15 -22.07
C GLU A 431 23.65 0.14 -21.55
N ILE A 432 23.46 0.12 -20.24
CA ILE A 432 22.40 -0.65 -19.57
C ILE A 432 21.12 0.19 -19.63
N VAL A 433 20.15 -0.25 -20.44
CA VAL A 433 18.88 0.44 -20.70
C VAL A 433 17.70 -0.12 -19.91
N GLY A 434 17.90 -1.20 -19.16
CA GLY A 434 16.94 -1.75 -18.20
C GLY A 434 17.67 -2.61 -17.16
N VAL A 435 17.23 -2.57 -15.90
CA VAL A 435 17.93 -3.21 -14.77
C VAL A 435 17.02 -4.13 -13.96
N ASN A 436 17.64 -5.10 -13.27
CA ASN A 436 17.02 -5.90 -12.21
C ASN A 436 15.75 -6.67 -12.63
N THR A 437 15.71 -7.21 -13.85
CA THR A 437 14.67 -8.19 -14.23
C THR A 437 14.97 -9.50 -13.50
N ASN A 438 14.22 -9.76 -12.44
CA ASN A 438 14.45 -10.89 -11.53
C ASN A 438 13.97 -12.23 -12.11
N THR A 439 14.74 -13.28 -11.89
CA THR A 439 14.41 -14.66 -12.31
C THR A 439 14.64 -15.63 -11.15
N THR A 440 14.09 -16.84 -11.21
CA THR A 440 14.28 -17.87 -10.17
C THR A 440 15.75 -18.23 -9.94
N ASN A 441 16.57 -18.17 -10.98
CA ASN A 441 17.99 -18.56 -10.97
C ASN A 441 18.99 -17.40 -11.13
N GLY A 442 18.55 -16.14 -11.19
CA GLY A 442 19.46 -15.03 -11.49
C GLY A 442 18.80 -13.66 -11.62
N VAL A 443 19.42 -12.81 -12.42
CA VAL A 443 18.96 -11.46 -12.79
C VAL A 443 19.37 -11.13 -14.22
N ILE A 444 18.50 -10.42 -14.95
CA ILE A 444 18.77 -9.91 -16.30
C ILE A 444 18.89 -8.38 -16.24
N HIS A 445 19.90 -7.86 -16.93
CA HIS A 445 20.04 -6.43 -17.25
C HIS A 445 19.98 -6.27 -18.77
N VAL A 446 19.15 -5.36 -19.27
CA VAL A 446 18.96 -5.12 -20.70
C VAL A 446 20.01 -4.14 -21.20
N ILE A 447 20.70 -4.47 -22.30
CA ILE A 447 21.78 -3.64 -22.86
C ILE A 447 21.54 -3.32 -24.35
N ASN A 448 22.04 -2.17 -24.81
CA ASN A 448 21.78 -1.66 -26.17
C ASN A 448 22.85 -2.02 -27.23
N GLY A 449 23.88 -2.77 -26.86
CA GLY A 449 24.96 -3.22 -27.74
C GLY A 449 25.39 -4.64 -27.37
N VAL A 450 26.04 -5.36 -28.29
CA VAL A 450 26.55 -6.71 -28.02
C VAL A 450 27.96 -6.62 -27.44
N LEU A 451 28.17 -7.24 -26.28
CA LEU A 451 29.48 -7.35 -25.65
C LEU A 451 30.35 -8.33 -26.44
N LEU A 452 31.50 -7.86 -26.94
CA LEU A 452 32.46 -8.66 -27.69
C LEU A 452 33.68 -9.00 -26.82
N PRO A 453 34.09 -10.29 -26.75
CA PRO A 453 35.35 -10.67 -26.11
C PRO A 453 36.57 -10.28 -26.97
N ASN A 454 37.73 -10.21 -26.33
CA ASN A 454 39.04 -9.88 -26.92
C ASN A 454 39.71 -11.09 -27.57
#